data_AF-A0A970ES03-F1
#
_entry.id   AF-A0A970ES03-F1
#
_cell.length_a   1.000
_cell.length_b   1.000
_cell.length_c   1.000
_cell.angle_alpha   90.00
_cell.angle_beta   90.00
_cell.angle_gamma   90.00
#
_symmetry.space_group_name_H-M   'P 1'
#
loop_
_entity.id
_entity.type
_entity.pdbx_description
1 polymer ?
#
loop_
_entity_poly.entity_id
_entity_poly.type
_entity_poly.pdbx_seq_one_letter_code
_entity_poly.pdbx_strand_id
1 'polypeptide(L)'
;MSQSKVIFEHQNWYKGNLHTHSTISDGKKELRDVIHWYRGQGYDFLAVTDHNIFYPGESHPDFVVLSGVEMSTHTVGFGMPEMSEIPIGRDQQSEIDLINAAKGISIVAHPYWHGLTFAHVESLQGYSGMEIYNSECDYLNGRGYATVFWDYLLAQGKKVVGVAVDDTHWVRGNAGKGWICVNGDTLSTEALLAQIALGKFYASQGPEFRQIYVEDGQIMVECSPVQRINFITNAPFGKVVWADASPLEQASYALRPNLSYVRIEIVDERGKIAWSNPIWLRD
;
A
#
# COMPACT_ATOMS: atom_id res chain seq x y z
N MET A 1 -1.25 -19.96 28.51
CA MET A 1 -0.76 -18.58 28.36
C MET A 1 -1.12 -18.17 26.94
N SER A 2 -1.98 -17.18 26.77
CA SER A 2 -2.29 -16.64 25.44
C SER A 2 -0.99 -16.06 24.87
N GLN A 3 -0.53 -16.54 23.71
CA GLN A 3 0.64 -15.95 23.06
C GLN A 3 0.23 -14.59 22.49
N SER A 4 0.95 -13.54 22.86
CA SER A 4 0.84 -12.23 22.22
C SER A 4 1.41 -12.32 20.80
N LYS A 5 0.66 -11.85 19.80
CA LYS A 5 1.09 -11.75 18.40
C LYS A 5 1.30 -10.30 18.04
N VAL A 6 2.55 -9.87 18.01
CA VAL A 6 2.95 -8.53 17.53
C VAL A 6 2.92 -8.52 16.01
N ILE A 7 2.33 -7.49 15.41
CA ILE A 7 2.23 -7.36 13.94
C ILE A 7 3.45 -6.65 13.37
N PHE A 8 3.93 -5.60 14.04
CA PHE A 8 5.11 -4.84 13.64
C PHE A 8 6.25 -5.15 14.62
N GLU A 9 7.12 -6.07 14.21
CA GLU A 9 8.15 -6.69 15.06
C GLU A 9 9.41 -5.81 15.20
N HIS A 10 9.55 -4.79 14.37
CA HIS A 10 10.73 -3.94 14.29
C HIS A 10 10.45 -2.54 14.84
N GLN A 11 11.49 -1.83 15.25
CA GLN A 11 11.38 -0.45 15.74
C GLN A 11 11.44 0.59 14.61
N ASN A 12 12.06 0.23 13.48
CA ASN A 12 12.28 1.13 12.37
C ASN A 12 11.12 1.08 11.37
N TRP A 13 10.88 2.24 10.74
CA TRP A 13 9.85 2.45 9.73
C TRP A 13 10.45 3.16 8.54
N TYR A 14 10.20 2.64 7.34
CA TYR A 14 10.68 3.21 6.09
C TYR A 14 9.50 3.69 5.25
N LYS A 15 9.46 4.99 4.96
CA LYS A 15 8.43 5.64 4.15
C LYS A 15 8.77 5.50 2.68
N GLY A 16 7.84 5.02 1.86
CA GLY A 16 8.06 4.88 0.43
C GLY A 16 6.83 5.06 -0.44
N ASN A 17 7.05 5.47 -1.68
CA ASN A 17 6.02 5.51 -2.72
C ASN A 17 6.28 4.41 -3.75
N LEU A 18 5.22 3.74 -4.18
CA LEU A 18 5.29 2.58 -5.09
C LEU A 18 4.81 2.87 -6.52
N HIS A 19 4.29 4.06 -6.79
CA HIS A 19 3.80 4.43 -8.12
C HIS A 19 4.14 5.90 -8.42
N THR A 20 5.02 6.15 -9.39
CA THR A 20 5.36 7.50 -9.86
C THR A 20 5.88 7.48 -11.29
N HIS A 21 5.67 8.58 -12.00
CA HIS A 21 6.12 8.76 -13.38
C HIS A 21 7.20 9.82 -13.47
N SER A 22 8.00 9.75 -14.53
CA SER A 22 9.04 10.73 -14.88
C SER A 22 8.94 11.10 -16.36
N THR A 23 9.90 11.87 -16.87
CA THR A 23 10.03 12.16 -18.30
C THR A 23 10.43 10.95 -19.15
N ILE A 24 10.72 9.80 -18.53
CA ILE A 24 10.98 8.55 -19.25
C ILE A 24 9.70 8.07 -19.98
N SER A 25 8.53 8.23 -19.36
CA SER A 25 7.23 8.04 -20.02
C SER A 25 6.51 9.37 -20.24
N ASP A 26 5.54 9.73 -19.41
CA ASP A 26 4.63 10.85 -19.65
C ASP A 26 4.56 11.90 -18.52
N GLY A 27 5.28 11.65 -17.42
CA GLY A 27 5.50 12.60 -16.34
C GLY A 27 6.24 13.87 -16.79
N LYS A 28 6.13 14.95 -16.02
CA LYS A 28 6.72 16.28 -16.34
C LYS A 28 7.98 16.63 -15.56
N LYS A 29 8.59 15.66 -14.87
CA LYS A 29 9.81 15.87 -14.07
C LYS A 29 10.86 14.85 -14.46
N GLU A 30 12.10 15.32 -14.66
CA GLU A 30 13.23 14.46 -14.96
C GLU A 30 13.44 13.42 -13.86
N LEU A 31 13.74 12.17 -14.23
CA LEU A 31 13.89 11.06 -13.27
C LEU A 31 14.82 11.42 -12.09
N ARG A 32 15.96 12.05 -12.39
CA ARG A 32 16.89 12.49 -11.35
C ARG A 32 16.19 13.42 -10.36
N ASP A 33 15.43 14.39 -10.85
CA ASP A 33 14.76 15.38 -10.00
C ASP A 33 13.57 14.75 -9.25
N VAL A 34 12.92 13.72 -9.81
CA VAL A 34 11.93 12.88 -9.12
C VAL A 34 12.54 12.21 -7.88
N ILE A 35 13.66 11.49 -8.07
CA ILE A 35 14.38 10.79 -6.99
C ILE A 35 14.83 11.80 -5.92
N HIS A 36 15.43 12.92 -6.33
CA HIS A 36 15.86 13.97 -5.40
C HIS A 36 14.69 14.58 -4.62
N TRP A 37 13.54 14.77 -5.26
CA TRP A 37 12.35 15.30 -4.60
C TRP A 37 11.86 14.37 -3.49
N TYR A 38 11.64 13.08 -3.77
CA TYR A 38 11.16 12.14 -2.74
C TYR A 38 12.14 12.01 -1.58
N ARG A 39 13.43 11.88 -1.87
CA ARG A 39 14.48 11.86 -0.84
C ARG A 39 14.48 13.13 0.01
N GLY A 40 14.34 14.30 -0.62
CA GLY A 40 14.24 15.59 0.09
C GLY A 40 12.96 15.75 0.92
N GLN A 41 11.91 14.99 0.62
CA GLN A 41 10.64 14.98 1.37
C GLN A 41 10.61 13.94 2.51
N GLY A 42 11.75 13.33 2.85
CA GLY A 42 11.87 12.37 3.94
C GLY A 42 11.28 11.00 3.61
N TYR A 43 11.28 10.60 2.34
CA TYR A 43 11.06 9.21 1.95
C TYR A 43 12.39 8.46 2.05
N ASP A 44 12.31 7.17 2.35
CA ASP A 44 13.44 6.24 2.41
C ASP A 44 13.55 5.41 1.13
N PHE A 45 12.44 5.22 0.40
CA PHE A 45 12.45 4.51 -0.87
C PHE A 45 11.41 4.97 -1.88
N LEU A 46 11.63 4.61 -3.14
CA LEU A 46 10.76 4.93 -4.27
C LEU A 46 10.78 3.80 -5.29
N ALA A 47 9.63 3.39 -5.82
CA ALA A 47 9.58 2.62 -7.07
C ALA A 47 9.35 3.57 -8.25
N VAL A 48 10.18 3.46 -9.28
CA VAL A 48 10.02 4.20 -10.54
C VAL A 48 9.25 3.30 -11.50
N THR A 49 8.08 3.74 -11.93
CA THR A 49 7.10 2.88 -12.61
C THR A 49 6.60 3.52 -13.89
N ASP A 50 7.49 4.14 -14.66
CA ASP A 50 7.18 4.73 -15.96
C ASP A 50 6.48 3.71 -16.89
N HIS A 51 5.53 4.20 -17.71
CA HIS A 51 4.68 3.36 -18.53
C HIS A 51 5.48 2.52 -19.54
N ASN A 52 5.34 1.20 -19.43
CA ASN A 52 5.94 0.19 -20.30
C ASN A 52 7.46 0.31 -20.47
N ILE A 53 8.15 0.96 -19.53
CA ILE A 53 9.61 1.10 -19.53
C ILE A 53 10.13 0.63 -18.18
N PHE A 54 10.84 -0.51 -18.20
CA PHE A 54 11.41 -1.07 -16.98
C PHE A 54 12.59 -0.23 -16.51
N TYR A 55 12.49 0.24 -15.28
CA TYR A 55 13.60 0.84 -14.57
C TYR A 55 14.26 -0.22 -13.66
N PRO A 56 15.57 -0.46 -13.76
CA PRO A 56 16.25 -1.52 -13.01
C PRO A 56 16.47 -1.21 -11.52
N GLY A 57 16.13 0.00 -11.06
CA GLY A 57 16.39 0.42 -9.69
C GLY A 57 17.85 0.86 -9.46
N GLU A 58 18.08 1.49 -8.33
CA GLU A 58 19.41 1.89 -7.85
C GLU A 58 19.37 2.01 -6.31
N SER A 59 20.42 1.56 -5.62
CA SER A 59 20.48 1.63 -4.16
C SER A 59 21.57 2.59 -3.73
N HIS A 60 21.19 3.60 -2.93
CA HIS A 60 22.09 4.53 -2.26
C HIS A 60 22.12 4.18 -0.76
N PRO A 61 23.18 4.54 -0.01
CA PRO A 61 23.31 4.17 1.40
C PRO A 61 22.13 4.55 2.32
N ASP A 62 21.39 5.60 1.95
CA ASP A 62 20.31 6.21 2.72
C ASP A 62 19.01 6.38 1.90
N PHE A 63 18.94 5.81 0.68
CA PHE A 63 17.74 5.88 -0.15
C PHE A 63 17.71 4.74 -1.17
N VAL A 64 16.61 3.98 -1.19
CA VAL A 64 16.45 2.84 -2.11
C VAL A 64 15.52 3.21 -3.26
N VAL A 65 15.99 3.10 -4.49
CA VAL A 65 15.13 3.14 -5.68
C VAL A 65 14.87 1.71 -6.14
N LEU A 66 13.65 1.24 -5.94
CA LEU A 66 13.22 -0.07 -6.39
C LEU A 66 13.09 -0.08 -7.92
N SER A 67 13.40 -1.23 -8.52
CA SER A 67 13.05 -1.47 -9.91
C SER A 67 11.54 -1.43 -10.08
N GLY A 68 11.07 -1.06 -11.27
CA GLY A 68 9.64 -1.00 -11.52
C GLY A 68 9.24 -0.67 -12.94
N VAL A 69 7.95 -0.87 -13.21
CA VAL A 69 7.26 -0.55 -14.45
C VAL A 69 5.76 -0.47 -14.18
N GLU A 70 5.05 0.42 -14.85
CA GLU A 70 3.61 0.29 -15.00
C GLU A 70 3.28 -0.27 -16.39
N MET A 71 2.67 -1.44 -16.41
CA MET A 71 2.32 -2.16 -17.64
C MET A 71 1.04 -1.57 -18.29
N SER A 72 0.77 -1.96 -19.54
CA SER A 72 -0.30 -1.37 -20.36
C SER A 72 -1.71 -1.47 -19.76
N THR A 73 -1.98 -2.45 -18.89
CA THR A 73 -3.28 -2.59 -18.22
C THR A 73 -3.35 -1.90 -16.86
N HIS A 74 -2.43 -0.97 -16.56
CA HIS A 74 -2.29 -0.36 -15.24
C HIS A 74 -2.05 -1.42 -14.15
N THR A 75 -1.15 -2.34 -14.47
CA THR A 75 -0.56 -3.28 -13.51
C THR A 75 0.83 -2.78 -13.19
N VAL A 76 1.06 -2.39 -11.94
CA VAL A 76 2.36 -1.93 -11.49
C VAL A 76 3.16 -3.14 -11.00
N GLY A 77 4.35 -3.31 -11.54
CA GLY A 77 5.34 -4.27 -11.06
C GLY A 77 6.52 -3.55 -10.44
N PHE A 78 7.01 -4.03 -9.29
CA PHE A 78 8.24 -3.54 -8.69
C PHE A 78 9.07 -4.65 -8.03
N GLY A 79 10.37 -4.39 -7.87
CA GLY A 79 11.29 -5.34 -7.23
C GLY A 79 11.75 -6.51 -8.11
N MET A 80 11.48 -6.46 -9.42
CA MET A 80 12.06 -7.44 -10.37
C MET A 80 13.58 -7.22 -10.49
N PRO A 81 14.42 -8.28 -10.40
CA PRO A 81 15.86 -8.14 -10.63
C PRO A 81 16.19 -7.73 -12.07
N GLU A 82 15.40 -8.20 -13.03
CA GLU A 82 15.50 -7.87 -14.45
C GLU A 82 14.16 -8.10 -15.14
N MET A 83 13.92 -7.39 -16.24
CA MET A 83 12.77 -7.62 -17.12
C MET A 83 13.20 -7.32 -18.56
N SER A 84 13.24 -8.36 -19.40
CA SER A 84 13.70 -8.25 -20.79
C SER A 84 12.58 -7.95 -21.79
N GLU A 85 11.33 -8.28 -21.44
CA GLU A 85 10.17 -8.10 -22.30
C GLU A 85 9.06 -7.35 -21.57
N ILE A 86 8.56 -6.30 -22.21
CA ILE A 86 7.44 -5.48 -21.73
C ILE A 86 6.42 -5.39 -22.87
N PRO A 87 5.62 -6.46 -23.07
CA PRO A 87 4.69 -6.50 -24.19
C PRO A 87 3.56 -5.50 -23.98
N ILE A 88 3.28 -4.70 -25.01
CA ILE A 88 2.20 -3.72 -25.01
C ILE A 88 0.88 -4.38 -25.43
N GLY A 89 -0.21 -4.06 -24.73
CA GLY A 89 -1.56 -4.47 -25.12
C GLY A 89 -1.91 -5.94 -24.80
N ARG A 90 -1.26 -6.53 -23.79
CA ARG A 90 -1.68 -7.82 -23.22
C ARG A 90 -2.88 -7.64 -22.30
N ASP A 91 -3.51 -8.76 -21.93
CA ASP A 91 -4.50 -8.75 -20.85
C ASP A 91 -3.82 -8.66 -19.48
N GLN A 92 -4.58 -8.22 -18.48
CA GLN A 92 -4.05 -7.93 -17.15
C GLN A 92 -3.52 -9.17 -16.41
N GLN A 93 -4.10 -10.36 -16.64
CA GLN A 93 -3.59 -11.59 -16.03
C GLN A 93 -2.21 -11.92 -16.57
N SER A 94 -2.03 -11.83 -17.89
CA SER A 94 -0.72 -12.06 -18.52
C SER A 94 0.36 -11.11 -17.99
N GLU A 95 0.04 -9.83 -17.73
CA GLU A 95 0.99 -8.87 -17.16
C GLU A 95 1.38 -9.22 -15.71
N ILE A 96 0.40 -9.63 -14.88
CA ILE A 96 0.65 -10.13 -13.53
C ILE A 96 1.58 -11.35 -13.57
N ASP A 97 1.30 -12.31 -14.45
CA ASP A 97 2.09 -13.54 -14.58
C ASP A 97 3.53 -13.24 -15.01
N LEU A 98 3.75 -12.26 -15.88
CA LEU A 98 5.08 -11.81 -16.31
C LEU A 98 5.87 -11.17 -15.15
N ILE A 99 5.24 -10.28 -14.39
CA ILE A 99 5.87 -9.64 -13.21
C ILE A 99 6.25 -10.73 -12.19
N ASN A 100 5.35 -11.67 -11.93
CA ASN A 100 5.57 -12.75 -10.99
C ASN A 100 6.68 -13.71 -11.46
N ALA A 101 6.73 -14.03 -12.76
CA ALA A 101 7.80 -14.83 -13.35
C ALA A 101 9.18 -14.15 -13.23
N ALA A 102 9.19 -12.80 -13.31
CA ALA A 102 10.35 -11.97 -13.02
C ALA A 102 10.63 -11.76 -11.52
N LYS A 103 9.93 -12.50 -10.63
CA LYS A 103 10.06 -12.45 -9.17
C LYS A 103 9.76 -11.07 -8.56
N GLY A 104 9.01 -10.23 -9.27
CA GLY A 104 8.52 -8.95 -8.77
C GLY A 104 7.25 -9.09 -7.95
N ILE A 105 6.84 -7.96 -7.40
CA ILE A 105 5.56 -7.78 -6.72
C ILE A 105 4.64 -7.04 -7.69
N SER A 106 3.49 -7.63 -7.98
CA SER A 106 2.46 -7.06 -8.84
C SER A 106 1.32 -6.46 -8.02
N ILE A 107 0.92 -5.23 -8.35
CA ILE A 107 -0.26 -4.56 -7.80
C ILE A 107 -1.20 -4.09 -8.91
N VAL A 108 -2.50 -4.18 -8.66
CA VAL A 108 -3.53 -3.59 -9.53
C VAL A 108 -3.64 -2.10 -9.21
N ALA A 109 -3.29 -1.24 -10.17
CA ALA A 109 -3.32 0.21 -9.97
C ALA A 109 -4.73 0.79 -10.14
N HIS A 110 -5.03 1.79 -9.31
CA HIS A 110 -6.20 2.66 -9.30
C HIS A 110 -7.48 2.05 -9.95
N PRO A 111 -7.99 0.91 -9.42
CA PRO A 111 -9.05 0.15 -10.07
C PRO A 111 -10.35 0.95 -10.20
N TYR A 112 -10.59 1.88 -9.26
CA TYR A 112 -11.73 2.76 -9.35
C TYR A 112 -11.61 3.71 -10.53
N TRP A 113 -10.51 4.47 -10.68
CA TRP A 113 -10.32 5.37 -11.84
C TRP A 113 -10.32 4.63 -13.18
N HIS A 114 -9.64 3.48 -13.23
CA HIS A 114 -9.55 2.63 -14.41
C HIS A 114 -10.92 2.06 -14.83
N GLY A 115 -11.91 2.04 -13.92
CA GLY A 115 -13.26 1.54 -14.22
C GLY A 115 -13.34 0.02 -14.23
N LEU A 116 -12.45 -0.66 -13.49
CA LEU A 116 -12.52 -2.09 -13.29
C LEU A 116 -13.79 -2.46 -12.51
N THR A 117 -14.32 -3.66 -12.76
CA THR A 117 -15.45 -4.20 -11.99
C THR A 117 -14.94 -5.07 -10.84
N PHE A 118 -15.77 -5.30 -9.81
CA PHE A 118 -15.44 -6.26 -8.75
C PHE A 118 -15.15 -7.65 -9.32
N ALA A 119 -15.95 -8.12 -10.29
CA ALA A 119 -15.76 -9.41 -10.94
C ALA A 119 -14.42 -9.50 -11.68
N HIS A 120 -13.94 -8.39 -12.27
CA HIS A 120 -12.64 -8.35 -12.93
C HIS A 120 -11.50 -8.48 -11.92
N VAL A 121 -11.45 -7.65 -10.88
CA VAL A 121 -10.36 -7.76 -9.88
C VAL A 121 -10.40 -9.08 -9.09
N GLU A 122 -11.59 -9.69 -8.98
CA GLU A 122 -11.79 -11.02 -8.40
C GLU A 122 -11.32 -12.15 -9.33
N SER A 123 -11.43 -12.00 -10.65
CA SER A 123 -11.00 -13.05 -11.57
C SER A 123 -9.48 -13.17 -11.65
N LEU A 124 -8.74 -12.06 -11.47
CA LEU A 124 -7.29 -12.02 -11.50
C LEU A 124 -6.66 -12.91 -10.40
N GLN A 125 -5.56 -13.57 -10.71
CA GLN A 125 -4.83 -14.47 -9.82
C GLN A 125 -3.39 -14.02 -9.67
N GLY A 126 -2.79 -14.30 -8.51
CA GLY A 126 -1.35 -14.12 -8.28
C GLY A 126 -0.87 -12.69 -8.06
N TYR A 127 -1.72 -11.67 -8.12
CA TYR A 127 -1.32 -10.32 -7.74
C TYR A 127 -1.21 -10.18 -6.22
N SER A 128 -0.24 -9.39 -5.77
CA SER A 128 0.08 -9.24 -4.35
C SER A 128 -0.81 -8.21 -3.65
N GLY A 129 -1.22 -7.16 -4.37
CA GLY A 129 -1.99 -6.08 -3.77
C GLY A 129 -2.70 -5.17 -4.76
N MET A 130 -3.29 -4.12 -4.23
CA MET A 130 -3.97 -3.10 -5.03
C MET A 130 -3.85 -1.72 -4.42
N GLU A 131 -3.97 -0.71 -5.26
CA GLU A 131 -4.09 0.67 -4.80
C GLU A 131 -5.47 0.89 -4.18
N ILE A 132 -5.47 1.28 -2.91
CA ILE A 132 -6.68 1.65 -2.16
C ILE A 132 -6.84 3.16 -2.05
N TYR A 133 -5.72 3.89 -2.23
CA TYR A 133 -5.68 5.33 -2.44
C TYR A 133 -4.67 5.68 -3.52
N ASN A 134 -5.08 6.46 -4.50
CA ASN A 134 -4.22 7.01 -5.55
C ASN A 134 -4.45 8.52 -5.66
N SER A 135 -3.38 9.30 -5.52
CA SER A 135 -3.44 10.76 -5.45
C SER A 135 -3.73 11.44 -6.79
N GLU A 136 -3.10 11.03 -7.90
CA GLU A 136 -3.44 11.55 -9.23
C GLU A 136 -4.93 11.33 -9.53
N CYS A 137 -5.44 10.13 -9.29
CA CYS A 137 -6.84 9.80 -9.54
C CYS A 137 -7.81 10.62 -8.67
N ASP A 138 -7.44 10.92 -7.41
CA ASP A 138 -8.23 11.79 -6.54
C ASP A 138 -8.28 13.23 -7.10
N TYR A 139 -7.12 13.79 -7.47
CA TYR A 139 -7.01 15.17 -7.95
C TYR A 139 -7.52 15.36 -9.38
N LEU A 140 -7.45 14.31 -10.20
CA LEU A 140 -7.86 14.34 -11.60
C LEU A 140 -9.38 14.31 -11.74
N ASN A 141 -10.06 13.41 -11.03
CA ASN A 141 -11.52 13.24 -11.15
C ASN A 141 -12.22 12.65 -9.92
N GLY A 142 -11.59 12.66 -8.74
CA GLY A 142 -12.20 12.22 -7.48
C GLY A 142 -12.37 10.70 -7.36
N ARG A 143 -11.63 9.90 -8.14
CA ARG A 143 -11.69 8.43 -8.13
C ARG A 143 -10.49 7.78 -7.45
N GLY A 144 -9.86 8.49 -6.51
CA GLY A 144 -8.66 8.04 -5.82
C GLY A 144 -8.89 6.93 -4.79
N TYR A 145 -10.10 6.82 -4.21
CA TYR A 145 -10.39 5.86 -3.13
C TYR A 145 -11.02 4.57 -3.66
N ALA A 146 -10.35 3.44 -3.46
CA ALA A 146 -10.79 2.11 -3.91
C ALA A 146 -10.92 1.08 -2.79
N THR A 147 -11.01 1.51 -1.52
CA THR A 147 -11.13 0.64 -0.34
C THR A 147 -12.29 -0.36 -0.43
N VAL A 148 -13.40 -0.02 -1.09
CA VAL A 148 -14.53 -0.95 -1.27
C VAL A 148 -14.18 -2.13 -2.18
N PHE A 149 -13.32 -1.95 -3.19
CA PHE A 149 -12.79 -3.07 -3.97
C PHE A 149 -11.94 -3.99 -3.11
N TRP A 150 -11.11 -3.40 -2.26
CA TRP A 150 -10.27 -4.17 -1.36
C TRP A 150 -11.08 -4.95 -0.33
N ASP A 151 -12.03 -4.30 0.37
CA ASP A 151 -12.89 -4.94 1.36
C ASP A 151 -13.73 -6.07 0.74
N TYR A 152 -14.19 -5.91 -0.51
CA TYR A 152 -14.85 -6.99 -1.26
C TYR A 152 -13.93 -8.21 -1.41
N LEU A 153 -12.70 -8.02 -1.88
CA LEU A 153 -11.74 -9.11 -2.10
C LEU A 153 -11.35 -9.80 -0.79
N LEU A 154 -11.09 -9.02 0.27
CA LEU A 154 -10.79 -9.55 1.60
C LEU A 154 -11.96 -10.38 2.15
N ALA A 155 -13.21 -9.95 1.92
CA ALA A 155 -14.40 -10.71 2.32
C ALA A 155 -14.56 -12.03 1.56
N GLN A 156 -14.05 -12.12 0.32
CA GLN A 156 -13.94 -13.38 -0.43
C GLN A 156 -12.75 -14.25 0.00
N GLY A 157 -11.96 -13.81 0.99
CA GLY A 157 -10.79 -14.53 1.48
C GLY A 157 -9.53 -14.34 0.63
N LYS A 158 -9.53 -13.40 -0.33
CA LYS A 158 -8.29 -13.07 -1.05
C LYS A 158 -7.32 -12.34 -0.14
N LYS A 159 -6.07 -12.82 -0.10
CA LYS A 159 -4.99 -12.26 0.70
C LYS A 159 -4.20 -11.23 -0.11
N VAL A 160 -4.82 -10.08 -0.35
CA VAL A 160 -4.23 -8.97 -1.11
C VAL A 160 -3.94 -7.79 -0.19
N VAL A 161 -2.77 -7.17 -0.32
CA VAL A 161 -2.40 -5.98 0.46
C VAL A 161 -2.96 -4.70 -0.16
N GLY A 162 -3.18 -3.68 0.67
CA GLY A 162 -3.66 -2.37 0.23
C GLY A 162 -2.55 -1.33 0.30
N VAL A 163 -2.30 -0.62 -0.81
CA VAL A 163 -1.27 0.44 -0.87
C VAL A 163 -1.90 1.81 -1.14
N ALA A 164 -1.30 2.85 -0.58
CA ALA A 164 -1.57 4.24 -0.93
C ALA A 164 -0.37 4.78 -1.71
N VAL A 165 -0.63 5.46 -2.83
CA VAL A 165 0.41 5.94 -3.75
C VAL A 165 0.09 7.32 -4.27
N ASP A 166 1.10 7.94 -4.89
CA ASP A 166 0.93 9.23 -5.54
C ASP A 166 0.51 9.13 -7.00
N ASP A 167 1.12 8.23 -7.79
CA ASP A 167 0.92 8.13 -9.25
C ASP A 167 1.15 9.49 -9.95
N THR A 168 2.09 10.24 -9.41
CA THR A 168 2.27 11.64 -9.81
C THR A 168 2.89 11.73 -11.19
N HIS A 169 2.20 12.46 -12.06
CA HIS A 169 2.70 12.91 -13.35
C HIS A 169 3.30 14.33 -13.28
N TRP A 170 3.35 14.90 -12.07
CA TRP A 170 3.90 16.24 -11.76
C TRP A 170 3.05 17.39 -12.30
N VAL A 171 1.75 17.17 -12.41
CA VAL A 171 0.76 18.14 -12.85
C VAL A 171 -0.33 18.15 -11.79
N ARG A 172 -0.48 19.24 -11.01
CA ARG A 172 -1.49 19.47 -9.92
C ARG A 172 -1.01 19.32 -8.47
N GLY A 173 0.27 19.09 -8.20
CA GLY A 173 0.77 19.06 -6.81
C GLY A 173 0.24 17.90 -5.97
N ASN A 174 -0.04 16.79 -6.64
CA ASN A 174 -0.55 15.52 -6.12
C ASN A 174 0.56 14.56 -5.65
N ALA A 175 1.83 14.96 -5.72
CA ALA A 175 2.93 14.24 -5.08
C ALA A 175 2.92 14.40 -3.55
N GLY A 176 3.36 13.38 -2.82
CA GLY A 176 3.49 13.37 -1.36
C GLY A 176 2.16 13.29 -0.62
N LYS A 177 1.15 12.63 -1.18
CA LYS A 177 -0.21 12.54 -0.61
C LYS A 177 -0.61 11.11 -0.24
N GLY A 178 0.01 10.11 -0.84
CA GLY A 178 -0.16 8.69 -0.52
C GLY A 178 1.19 7.98 -0.48
N TRP A 179 1.39 7.12 0.52
CA TRP A 179 2.59 6.31 0.65
C TRP A 179 2.34 5.06 1.50
N ILE A 180 3.35 4.20 1.59
CA ILE A 180 3.41 3.12 2.59
C ILE A 180 4.55 3.37 3.58
N CYS A 181 4.39 2.85 4.80
CA CYS A 181 5.43 2.81 5.83
C CYS A 181 5.73 1.35 6.16
N VAL A 182 6.91 0.87 5.74
CA VAL A 182 7.36 -0.52 5.88
C VAL A 182 8.07 -0.72 7.21
N ASN A 183 7.69 -1.73 7.97
CA ASN A 183 8.34 -2.08 9.23
C ASN A 183 9.48 -3.07 8.95
N GLY A 184 10.71 -2.74 9.32
CA GLY A 184 11.86 -3.61 9.06
C GLY A 184 13.13 -3.07 9.68
N ASP A 185 14.11 -3.92 9.97
CA ASP A 185 15.34 -3.48 10.65
C ASP A 185 16.30 -2.69 9.75
N THR A 186 16.33 -3.00 8.45
CA THR A 186 17.35 -2.50 7.51
C THR A 186 16.72 -1.85 6.29
N LEU A 187 17.27 -0.70 5.89
CA LEU A 187 16.96 -0.05 4.62
C LEU A 187 17.78 -0.72 3.50
N SER A 188 17.22 -1.77 2.89
CA SER A 188 17.76 -2.39 1.68
C SER A 188 16.62 -2.86 0.78
N THR A 189 16.89 -3.01 -0.52
CA THR A 189 15.92 -3.54 -1.49
C THR A 189 15.33 -4.87 -1.03
N GLU A 190 16.18 -5.81 -0.61
CA GLU A 190 15.77 -7.15 -0.20
C GLU A 190 14.90 -7.11 1.06
N ALA A 191 15.31 -6.32 2.06
CA ALA A 191 14.58 -6.19 3.32
C ALA A 191 13.21 -5.53 3.11
N LEU A 192 13.15 -4.47 2.31
CA LEU A 192 11.90 -3.78 1.96
C LEU A 192 10.94 -4.72 1.22
N LEU A 193 11.40 -5.39 0.15
CA LEU A 193 10.55 -6.29 -0.64
C LEU A 193 10.05 -7.48 0.19
N ALA A 194 10.88 -8.03 1.06
CA ALA A 194 10.46 -9.12 1.96
C ALA A 194 9.32 -8.69 2.90
N GLN A 195 9.43 -7.50 3.52
CA GLN A 195 8.40 -6.98 4.42
C GLN A 195 7.12 -6.57 3.66
N ILE A 196 7.26 -5.99 2.47
CA ILE A 196 6.12 -5.67 1.60
C ILE A 196 5.37 -6.95 1.20
N ALA A 197 6.07 -8.01 0.79
CA ALA A 197 5.47 -9.29 0.43
C ALA A 197 4.72 -9.95 1.61
N LEU A 198 5.16 -9.73 2.84
CA LEU A 198 4.50 -10.18 4.06
C LEU A 198 3.35 -9.28 4.53
N GLY A 199 3.12 -8.13 3.87
CA GLY A 199 2.14 -7.13 4.29
C GLY A 199 2.52 -6.39 5.57
N LYS A 200 3.79 -6.39 5.96
CA LYS A 200 4.33 -5.77 7.18
C LYS A 200 4.58 -4.27 6.99
N PHE A 201 3.53 -3.59 6.57
CA PHE A 201 3.48 -2.15 6.36
C PHE A 201 2.07 -1.63 6.57
N TYR A 202 1.91 -0.32 6.68
CA TYR A 202 0.63 0.36 6.56
C TYR A 202 0.67 1.40 5.43
N ALA A 203 -0.47 1.64 4.80
CA ALA A 203 -0.65 2.72 3.84
C ALA A 203 -1.09 4.00 4.58
N SER A 204 -0.70 5.19 4.12
CA SER A 204 -1.01 6.44 4.82
C SER A 204 -1.09 7.66 3.91
N GLN A 205 -1.87 8.64 4.36
CA GLN A 205 -1.91 10.01 3.87
C GLN A 205 -1.40 11.03 4.90
N GLY A 206 -0.86 10.57 6.04
CA GLY A 206 -0.44 11.39 7.16
C GLY A 206 -0.37 10.63 8.48
N PRO A 207 -1.48 10.07 8.99
CA PRO A 207 -1.50 9.40 10.28
C PRO A 207 -0.56 8.19 10.35
N GLU A 208 -0.11 7.86 11.54
CA GLU A 208 0.93 6.84 11.75
C GLU A 208 0.42 5.72 12.66
N PHE A 209 0.61 4.47 12.24
CA PHE A 209 0.56 3.35 13.17
C PHE A 209 1.91 3.23 13.88
N ARG A 210 1.88 3.11 15.21
CA ARG A 210 3.07 2.86 16.04
C ARG A 210 3.22 1.38 16.35
N GLN A 211 2.11 0.71 16.70
CA GLN A 211 2.09 -0.73 16.96
C GLN A 211 0.68 -1.32 16.75
N ILE A 212 0.62 -2.58 16.33
CA ILE A 212 -0.60 -3.41 16.36
C ILE A 212 -0.21 -4.76 16.95
N TYR A 213 -0.98 -5.25 17.91
CA TYR A 213 -0.73 -6.55 18.52
C TYR A 213 -2.03 -7.23 18.95
N VAL A 214 -1.99 -8.55 19.03
CA VAL A 214 -3.11 -9.37 19.51
C VAL A 214 -2.71 -10.02 20.82
N GLU A 215 -3.47 -9.77 21.88
CA GLU A 215 -3.24 -10.30 23.22
C GLU A 215 -4.58 -10.57 23.91
N ASP A 216 -4.68 -11.69 24.63
CA ASP A 216 -5.87 -12.08 25.41
C ASP A 216 -7.22 -11.96 24.67
N GLY A 217 -7.22 -12.34 23.38
CA GLY A 217 -8.43 -12.28 22.55
C GLY A 217 -8.85 -10.87 22.14
N GLN A 218 -7.96 -9.88 22.29
CA GLN A 218 -8.15 -8.52 21.78
C GLN A 218 -7.09 -8.17 20.75
N ILE A 219 -7.46 -7.34 19.78
CA ILE A 219 -6.51 -6.60 18.96
C ILE A 219 -6.38 -5.19 19.52
N MET A 220 -5.15 -4.77 19.73
CA MET A 220 -4.74 -3.47 20.26
C MET A 220 -4.03 -2.70 19.15
N VAL A 221 -4.27 -1.40 19.09
CA VAL A 221 -3.58 -0.48 18.18
C VAL A 221 -3.09 0.73 18.94
N GLU A 222 -1.87 1.15 18.61
CA GLU A 222 -1.23 2.40 19.02
C GLU A 222 -0.91 3.22 17.76
N CYS A 223 -1.15 4.52 17.80
CA CYS A 223 -1.06 5.39 16.64
C CYS A 223 -0.75 6.85 17.02
N SER A 224 -0.51 7.69 16.00
CA SER A 224 -0.53 9.14 16.14
C SER A 224 -1.90 9.64 16.64
N PRO A 225 -2.00 10.87 17.20
CA PRO A 225 -3.28 11.48 17.55
C PRO A 225 -4.32 11.44 16.41
N VAL A 226 -5.48 10.84 16.65
CA VAL A 226 -6.56 10.69 15.67
C VAL A 226 -7.95 10.94 16.25
N GLN A 227 -8.91 11.30 15.39
CA GLN A 227 -10.31 11.54 15.76
C GLN A 227 -11.15 10.27 15.79
N ARG A 228 -10.76 9.24 15.03
CA ARG A 228 -11.39 7.93 15.12
C ARG A 228 -10.47 6.80 14.69
N ILE A 229 -10.76 5.64 15.26
CA ILE A 229 -10.14 4.36 14.91
C ILE A 229 -11.25 3.40 14.50
N ASN A 230 -11.17 2.91 13.25
CA ASN A 230 -12.13 1.98 12.66
C ASN A 230 -11.53 0.57 12.67
N PHE A 231 -12.23 -0.40 13.25
CA PHE A 231 -11.97 -1.83 13.12
C PHE A 231 -12.96 -2.41 12.12
N ILE A 232 -12.45 -2.78 10.95
CA ILE A 232 -13.20 -3.29 9.80
C ILE A 232 -12.96 -4.80 9.70
N THR A 233 -14.02 -5.57 9.43
CA THR A 233 -13.99 -7.04 9.50
C THR A 233 -14.82 -7.66 8.37
N ASN A 234 -14.69 -8.98 8.14
CA ASN A 234 -15.46 -9.75 7.16
C ASN A 234 -16.98 -9.87 7.44
N ALA A 235 -17.50 -9.21 8.47
CA ALA A 235 -18.86 -9.34 8.96
C ALA A 235 -19.35 -7.98 9.50
N PRO A 236 -20.66 -7.78 9.75
CA PRO A 236 -21.19 -6.50 10.26
C PRO A 236 -20.79 -6.20 11.71
N PHE A 237 -19.73 -6.85 12.23
CA PHE A 237 -19.27 -6.77 13.61
C PHE A 237 -18.11 -5.79 13.81
N GLY A 238 -17.80 -4.95 12.81
CA GLY A 238 -16.83 -3.88 12.96
C GLY A 238 -17.18 -2.90 14.09
N LYS A 239 -16.22 -2.07 14.48
CA LYS A 239 -16.35 -1.09 15.56
C LYS A 239 -15.67 0.21 15.16
N VAL A 240 -16.25 1.34 15.52
CA VAL A 240 -15.56 2.63 15.48
C VAL A 240 -15.39 3.13 16.92
N VAL A 241 -14.20 3.61 17.24
CA VAL A 241 -13.92 4.35 18.47
C VAL A 241 -13.70 5.80 18.06
N TRP A 242 -14.48 6.72 18.65
CA TRP A 242 -14.37 8.14 18.42
C TRP A 242 -13.60 8.82 19.56
N ALA A 243 -12.82 9.83 19.21
CA ALA A 243 -12.27 10.77 20.17
C ALA A 243 -13.42 11.55 20.82
N ASP A 244 -13.33 11.78 22.13
CA ASP A 244 -14.22 12.69 22.86
C ASP A 244 -13.59 14.10 22.90
N ALA A 245 -13.14 14.54 24.07
CA ALA A 245 -12.52 15.86 24.25
C ALA A 245 -11.04 15.91 23.85
N SER A 246 -10.39 14.75 23.64
CA SER A 246 -8.97 14.66 23.30
C SER A 246 -8.75 13.59 22.23
N PRO A 247 -7.75 13.74 21.35
CA PRO A 247 -7.44 12.75 20.33
C PRO A 247 -7.16 11.38 20.92
N LEU A 248 -7.52 10.33 20.17
CA LEU A 248 -7.14 8.96 20.47
C LEU A 248 -5.69 8.73 20.02
N GLU A 249 -4.91 8.03 20.84
CA GLU A 249 -3.62 7.47 20.43
C GLU A 249 -3.62 5.94 20.49
N GLN A 250 -4.69 5.34 21.02
CA GLN A 250 -4.84 3.90 21.14
C GLN A 250 -6.31 3.48 21.17
N ALA A 251 -6.59 2.25 20.76
CA ALA A 251 -7.89 1.61 20.94
C ALA A 251 -7.75 0.09 20.94
N SER A 252 -8.82 -0.58 21.38
CA SER A 252 -8.92 -2.04 21.31
C SER A 252 -10.25 -2.53 20.74
N TYR A 253 -10.19 -3.74 20.21
CA TYR A 253 -11.33 -4.47 19.71
C TYR A 253 -11.26 -5.95 20.14
N ALA A 254 -12.33 -6.43 20.77
CA ALA A 254 -12.44 -7.82 21.19
C ALA A 254 -12.71 -8.72 19.98
N LEU A 255 -11.84 -9.71 19.78
CA LEU A 255 -11.95 -10.67 18.70
C LEU A 255 -13.15 -11.59 18.93
N ARG A 256 -13.82 -11.95 17.84
CA ARG A 256 -14.98 -12.86 17.88
C ARG A 256 -14.65 -14.13 17.12
N PRO A 257 -15.21 -15.29 17.52
CA PRO A 257 -14.89 -16.56 16.90
C PRO A 257 -15.12 -16.60 15.39
N ASN A 258 -16.07 -15.84 14.85
CA ASN A 258 -16.46 -15.87 13.43
C ASN A 258 -15.71 -14.87 12.53
N LEU A 259 -14.73 -14.15 13.06
CA LEU A 259 -13.91 -13.23 12.27
C LEU A 259 -12.79 -13.99 11.55
N SER A 260 -12.55 -13.64 10.29
CA SER A 260 -11.43 -14.17 9.49
C SER A 260 -10.25 -13.20 9.51
N TYR A 261 -10.52 -11.90 9.51
CA TYR A 261 -9.51 -10.84 9.60
C TYR A 261 -10.05 -9.63 10.36
N VAL A 262 -9.13 -8.78 10.82
CA VAL A 262 -9.41 -7.39 11.22
C VAL A 262 -8.50 -6.47 10.44
N ARG A 263 -9.07 -5.41 9.89
CA ARG A 263 -8.36 -4.30 9.25
C ARG A 263 -8.59 -3.04 10.08
N ILE A 264 -7.58 -2.19 10.21
CA ILE A 264 -7.67 -0.98 11.02
C ILE A 264 -7.50 0.25 10.12
N GLU A 265 -8.36 1.24 10.33
CA GLU A 265 -8.14 2.59 9.80
C GLU A 265 -8.02 3.57 10.95
N ILE A 266 -7.10 4.50 10.85
CA ILE A 266 -6.96 5.63 11.78
C ILE A 266 -7.17 6.93 10.99
N VAL A 267 -7.98 7.84 11.51
CA VAL A 267 -8.37 9.08 10.81
C VAL A 267 -8.08 10.30 11.66
N ASP A 268 -7.22 11.19 11.19
CA ASP A 268 -6.85 12.41 11.92
C ASP A 268 -7.93 13.50 11.88
N GLU A 269 -7.65 14.64 12.54
CA GLU A 269 -8.52 15.81 12.58
C GLU A 269 -8.79 16.46 11.21
N ARG A 270 -7.93 16.19 10.21
CA ARG A 270 -8.03 16.73 8.85
C ARG A 270 -8.72 15.74 7.91
N GLY A 271 -9.16 14.60 8.42
CA GLY A 271 -9.77 13.53 7.63
C GLY A 271 -8.77 12.72 6.81
N LYS A 272 -7.45 12.85 7.05
CA LYS A 272 -6.44 11.98 6.45
C LYS A 272 -6.47 10.63 7.12
N ILE A 273 -6.19 9.59 6.34
CA ILE A 273 -6.38 8.21 6.75
C ILE A 273 -5.05 7.46 6.65
N ALA A 274 -4.82 6.55 7.58
CA ALA A 274 -3.90 5.44 7.39
C ALA A 274 -4.63 4.11 7.55
N TRP A 275 -4.17 3.11 6.79
CA TRP A 275 -4.77 1.78 6.68
C TRP A 275 -3.74 0.72 7.02
N SER A 276 -4.04 -0.14 8.00
CA SER A 276 -3.30 -1.38 8.19
C SER A 276 -3.64 -2.35 7.06
N ASN A 277 -2.71 -3.26 6.73
CA ASN A 277 -3.07 -4.49 6.03
C ASN A 277 -3.98 -5.38 6.90
N PRO A 278 -4.71 -6.36 6.31
CA PRO A 278 -5.55 -7.27 7.08
C PRO A 278 -4.71 -8.12 8.04
N ILE A 279 -5.06 -8.07 9.33
CA ILE A 279 -4.57 -9.00 10.33
C ILE A 279 -5.42 -10.26 10.25
N TRP A 280 -4.90 -11.28 9.58
CA TRP A 280 -5.55 -12.58 9.48
C TRP A 280 -5.52 -13.30 10.84
N LEU A 281 -6.71 -13.74 11.27
CA LEU A 281 -6.94 -14.46 12.53
C LEU A 281 -6.96 -15.97 12.35
N ARG A 282 -6.98 -16.42 11.09
CA ARG A 282 -6.99 -17.81 10.66
C ARG A 282 -6.07 -17.93 9.44
N ASP A 283 -5.46 -19.10 9.29
CA ASP A 283 -4.66 -19.44 8.12
C ASP A 283 -5.52 -19.66 6.87
#